data_AF-A2EDJ2-F1
#
_entry.id   AF-A2EDJ2-F1
#
_cell.length_a   1.000
_cell.length_b   1.000
_cell.length_c   1.000
_cell.angle_alpha   90.00
_cell.angle_beta   90.00
_cell.angle_gamma   90.00
#
_symmetry.space_group_name_H-M   'P 1'
#
loop_
_entity.id
_entity.type
_entity.pdbx_description
1 polymer ?
#
loop_
_entity_poly.entity_id
_entity_poly.type
_entity_poly.pdbx_seq_one_letter_code
_entity_poly.pdbx_strand_id
1 'polypeptide(L)'
;MQVFVRTLAGKFLTLEVPSGLSLEELKAFTGLELAGAVAENAVLEEFEVDDGGKKKKRKKKNFVSKKRVPHQRKKEKLKILKLFKIGKDGSVEAQRKECPHCKGCFLAKHKDGRQYCGNCHYTVDKEGKQIKSN
;
A
#
# COMPACT_ATOMS: atom_id res chain seq x y z
N MET A 1 -39.31 -10.70 -42.88
CA MET A 1 -38.05 -11.06 -42.20
C MET A 1 -37.70 -9.97 -41.20
N GLN A 2 -37.33 -10.35 -39.99
CA GLN A 2 -36.81 -9.39 -39.00
C GLN A 2 -35.31 -9.20 -39.24
N VAL A 3 -34.91 -7.94 -39.44
CA VAL A 3 -33.52 -7.55 -39.65
C VAL A 3 -33.06 -6.74 -38.46
N PHE A 4 -31.89 -7.10 -37.92
CA PHE A 4 -31.27 -6.40 -36.79
C PHE A 4 -30.20 -5.47 -37.33
N VAL A 5 -30.38 -4.16 -37.10
CA VAL A 5 -29.43 -3.13 -37.55
C VAL A 5 -28.79 -2.47 -36.33
N ARG A 6 -27.45 -2.43 -36.29
CA ARG A 6 -26.71 -1.73 -35.22
C ARG A 6 -26.42 -0.31 -35.67
N THR A 7 -26.95 0.65 -34.92
CA THR A 7 -26.69 2.08 -35.15
C THR A 7 -25.27 2.46 -34.73
N LEU A 8 -24.75 3.58 -35.26
CA LEU A 8 -23.45 4.16 -34.85
C LEU A 8 -23.40 4.48 -33.34
N ALA A 9 -24.56 4.68 -32.70
CA ALA A 9 -24.70 4.86 -31.26
C ALA A 9 -24.66 3.54 -30.47
N GLY A 10 -24.40 2.40 -31.13
CA GLY A 10 -24.30 1.08 -30.52
C GLY A 10 -25.64 0.44 -30.12
N LYS A 11 -26.78 1.07 -30.43
CA LYS A 11 -28.11 0.52 -30.17
C LYS A 11 -28.56 -0.39 -31.33
N PHE A 12 -29.12 -1.54 -31.00
CA PHE A 12 -29.74 -2.45 -31.95
C PHE A 12 -31.20 -2.05 -32.18
N LEU A 13 -31.60 -1.96 -33.45
CA LEU A 13 -32.97 -1.72 -33.89
C LEU A 13 -33.45 -2.94 -34.68
N THR A 14 -34.70 -3.32 -34.44
CA THR A 14 -35.38 -4.39 -35.17
C THR A 14 -36.29 -3.77 -36.21
N LEU A 15 -36.04 -4.07 -37.48
CA LEU A 15 -36.89 -3.65 -38.59
C LEU A 15 -37.60 -4.86 -39.19
N GLU A 16 -38.92 -4.75 -39.36
CA GLU A 16 -39.72 -5.74 -40.05
C GLU A 16 -39.75 -5.40 -41.54
N VAL A 17 -39.15 -6.27 -42.35
CA VAL A 17 -38.95 -6.04 -43.78
C VAL A 17 -39.59 -7.18 -44.59
N PRO A 18 -40.23 -6.91 -45.74
CA PRO A 18 -40.74 -7.96 -46.62
C PRO A 18 -39.61 -8.90 -47.10
N SER A 19 -39.87 -10.21 -47.13
CA SER A 19 -38.91 -11.20 -47.63
C SER A 19 -38.80 -11.14 -49.16
N GLY A 20 -37.59 -11.13 -49.71
CA GLY A 20 -37.33 -11.23 -51.15
C GLY A 20 -36.87 -9.93 -51.84
N LEU A 21 -36.59 -8.86 -51.08
CA LEU A 21 -36.06 -7.61 -51.64
C LEU A 21 -34.53 -7.66 -51.80
N SER A 22 -34.05 -7.03 -52.87
CA SER A 22 -32.61 -6.87 -53.13
C SER A 22 -31.99 -5.79 -52.23
N LEU A 23 -30.67 -5.82 -52.06
CA LEU A 23 -29.93 -4.87 -51.19
C LEU A 23 -30.16 -3.39 -51.56
N GLU A 24 -30.35 -3.10 -52.84
CA GLU A 24 -30.57 -1.74 -53.35
C GLU A 24 -31.97 -1.22 -52.98
N GLU A 25 -32.98 -2.09 -53.05
CA GLU A 25 -34.36 -1.76 -52.66
C GLU A 25 -34.48 -1.57 -51.14
N LEU A 26 -33.71 -2.32 -50.35
CA LEU A 26 -33.64 -2.15 -48.90
C LEU A 26 -33.00 -0.82 -48.48
N LYS A 27 -31.99 -0.35 -49.22
CA LYS A 27 -31.40 0.99 -49.03
C LYS A 27 -32.41 2.08 -49.35
N ALA A 28 -33.19 1.92 -50.43
CA ALA A 28 -34.23 2.88 -50.79
C ALA A 28 -35.38 2.93 -49.76
N PHE A 29 -35.76 1.78 -49.20
CA PHE A 29 -36.86 1.70 -48.23
C PHE A 29 -36.46 2.23 -46.83
N THR A 30 -35.22 1.98 -46.41
CA THR A 30 -34.74 2.32 -45.05
C THR A 30 -33.93 3.62 -44.99
N GLY A 31 -33.43 4.12 -46.13
CA GLY A 31 -32.60 5.33 -46.21
C GLY A 31 -31.22 5.19 -45.55
N LEU A 32 -30.76 3.97 -45.28
CA LEU A 32 -29.52 3.70 -44.56
C LEU A 32 -28.44 3.17 -45.53
N GLU A 33 -27.23 3.73 -45.45
CA GLU A 33 -26.07 3.22 -46.17
C GLU A 33 -25.57 1.92 -45.54
N LEU A 34 -26.07 0.80 -46.05
CA LEU A 34 -25.67 -0.54 -45.63
C LEU A 34 -24.38 -0.95 -46.36
N ALA A 35 -23.28 -1.14 -45.62
CA ALA A 35 -22.03 -1.72 -46.11
C ALA A 35 -21.81 -3.09 -45.44
N GLY A 36 -21.88 -4.18 -46.22
CA GLY A 36 -21.68 -5.55 -45.75
C GLY A 36 -22.55 -6.59 -46.47
N ALA A 37 -22.10 -7.84 -46.53
CA ALA A 37 -22.85 -8.94 -47.12
C ALA A 37 -23.99 -9.39 -46.18
N VAL A 38 -25.21 -9.48 -46.71
CA VAL A 38 -26.35 -10.08 -46.00
C VAL A 38 -26.33 -11.57 -46.25
N ALA A 39 -25.89 -12.34 -45.26
CA ALA A 39 -26.07 -13.79 -45.21
C ALA A 39 -27.04 -14.14 -44.08
N GLU A 40 -27.91 -15.12 -44.31
CA GLU A 40 -28.80 -15.67 -43.28
C GLU A 40 -27.94 -16.20 -42.11
N ASN A 41 -27.86 -15.40 -41.05
CA ASN A 41 -27.16 -15.66 -39.78
C ASN A 41 -25.64 -15.42 -39.71
N ALA A 42 -25.07 -14.48 -40.49
CA ALA A 42 -23.67 -14.07 -40.29
C ALA A 42 -23.56 -12.76 -39.50
N VAL A 43 -23.03 -12.83 -38.28
CA VAL A 43 -22.55 -11.66 -37.52
C VAL A 43 -21.16 -11.33 -38.06
N LEU A 44 -21.04 -10.23 -38.83
CA LEU A 44 -19.76 -9.66 -39.22
C LEU A 44 -19.29 -8.71 -38.12
N GLU A 45 -18.30 -9.13 -37.32
CA GLU A 45 -17.56 -8.25 -36.41
C GLU A 45 -16.31 -7.72 -37.12
N GLU A 46 -16.35 -6.48 -37.62
CA GLU A 46 -15.15 -5.64 -37.65
C GLU A 46 -15.14 -4.83 -36.36
N PHE A 47 -14.33 -5.30 -35.40
CA PHE A 47 -13.98 -4.51 -34.23
C PHE A 47 -12.90 -3.51 -34.68
N GLU A 48 -13.27 -2.27 -34.96
CA GLU A 48 -12.30 -1.19 -34.80
C GLU A 48 -11.96 -1.15 -33.31
N VAL A 49 -10.69 -1.47 -33.01
CA VAL A 49 -10.13 -1.39 -31.66
C VAL A 49 -10.13 0.09 -31.29
N ASP A 50 -11.22 0.57 -30.71
CA ASP A 50 -11.27 1.85 -30.04
C ASP A 50 -10.20 1.84 -28.96
N ASP A 51 -9.08 2.51 -29.27
CA ASP A 51 -7.88 2.64 -28.46
C ASP A 51 -8.20 3.52 -27.24
N GLY A 52 -8.97 2.94 -26.32
CA GLY A 52 -9.42 3.54 -25.07
C GLY A 52 -8.25 4.22 -24.37
N GLY A 53 -8.39 5.54 -24.18
CA GLY A 53 -7.34 6.48 -23.82
C GLY A 53 -6.24 5.90 -22.92
N LYS A 54 -5.00 6.07 -23.36
CA LYS A 54 -3.75 5.72 -22.66
C LYS A 54 -3.60 6.51 -21.34
N LYS A 55 -4.47 6.25 -20.35
CA LYS A 55 -4.19 6.57 -18.95
C LYS A 55 -2.88 5.88 -18.62
N LYS A 56 -1.80 6.66 -18.48
CA LYS A 56 -0.43 6.16 -18.24
C LYS A 56 -0.50 5.07 -17.19
N LYS A 57 -0.40 3.81 -17.64
CA LYS A 57 -0.51 2.65 -16.77
C LYS A 57 0.52 2.84 -15.67
N ARG A 58 0.06 2.81 -14.42
CA ARG A 58 0.92 3.01 -13.25
C ARG A 58 2.07 2.01 -13.35
N LYS A 59 3.30 2.52 -13.50
CA LYS A 59 4.49 1.67 -13.56
C LYS A 59 4.52 0.75 -12.32
N LYS A 60 4.70 -0.54 -12.55
CA LYS A 60 4.86 -1.53 -11.48
C LYS A 60 6.07 -1.10 -10.64
N LYS A 61 5.91 -1.08 -9.32
CA LYS A 61 7.03 -0.77 -8.42
C LYS A 61 8.09 -1.86 -8.59
N ASN A 62 9.31 -1.46 -8.95
CA ASN A 62 10.47 -2.34 -8.94
C ASN A 62 11.21 -2.14 -7.61
N PHE A 63 11.16 -3.13 -6.72
CA PHE A 63 11.84 -3.08 -5.43
C PHE A 63 13.27 -3.55 -5.60
N VAL A 64 14.21 -2.62 -5.70
CA VAL A 64 15.65 -2.91 -5.86
C VAL A 64 16.24 -3.48 -4.56
N SER A 65 15.80 -2.98 -3.41
CA SER A 65 16.30 -3.38 -2.10
C SER A 65 15.26 -4.13 -1.27
N LYS A 66 15.74 -5.04 -0.42
CA LYS A 66 14.90 -5.77 0.53
C LYS A 66 14.26 -4.79 1.51
N LYS A 67 13.01 -5.06 1.88
CA LYS A 67 12.29 -4.26 2.88
C LYS A 67 13.00 -4.35 4.23
N ARG A 68 13.31 -3.20 4.83
CA ARG A 68 13.95 -3.13 6.15
C ARG A 68 13.04 -3.68 7.24
N VAL A 69 13.57 -4.56 8.09
CA VAL A 69 12.88 -5.04 9.30
C VAL A 69 12.97 -3.96 10.39
N PRO A 70 11.85 -3.50 10.97
CA PRO A 70 11.87 -2.51 12.04
C PRO A 70 12.38 -3.12 13.36
N HIS A 71 13.07 -2.30 14.17
CA HIS A 71 13.52 -2.72 15.49
C HIS A 71 12.33 -2.96 16.44
N GLN A 72 12.25 -4.16 16.99
CA GLN A 72 11.26 -4.51 18.01
C GLN A 72 11.86 -4.35 19.41
N ARG A 73 11.14 -3.70 20.33
CA ARG A 73 11.59 -3.52 21.72
C ARG A 73 11.50 -4.84 22.49
N LYS A 74 12.62 -5.28 23.07
CA LYS A 74 12.66 -6.42 23.98
C LYS A 74 12.05 -6.04 25.33
N LYS A 75 10.88 -6.60 25.66
CA LYS A 75 10.21 -6.38 26.95
C LYS A 75 10.62 -7.48 27.93
N GLU A 76 11.41 -7.11 28.94
CA GLU A 76 11.71 -7.99 30.07
C GLU A 76 10.64 -7.80 31.14
N LYS A 77 9.99 -8.89 31.56
CA LYS A 77 9.01 -8.86 32.65
C LYS A 77 9.72 -8.47 33.95
N LEU A 78 9.10 -7.57 34.74
CA LEU A 78 9.56 -7.17 36.08
C LEU A 78 11.02 -6.68 36.15
N LYS A 79 11.48 -5.95 35.12
CA LYS A 79 12.86 -5.44 35.05
C LYS A 79 13.28 -4.55 36.22
N ILE A 80 12.33 -3.89 36.88
CA ILE A 80 12.57 -2.96 38.01
C ILE A 80 13.17 -3.72 39.21
N LEU A 81 12.74 -4.95 39.46
CA LEU A 81 13.22 -5.74 40.60
C LEU A 81 14.73 -6.05 40.52
N LYS A 82 15.30 -6.12 39.30
CA LYS A 82 16.74 -6.34 39.11
C LYS A 82 17.60 -5.15 39.56
N LEU A 83 17.00 -3.99 39.82
CA LEU A 83 17.72 -2.78 40.22
C LEU A 83 18.00 -2.74 41.72
N PHE A 84 17.30 -3.54 42.51
CA PHE A 84 17.39 -3.55 43.96
C PHE A 84 17.95 -4.89 44.45
N LYS A 85 18.79 -4.83 45.47
CA LYS A 85 19.22 -6.00 46.25
C LYS A 85 18.56 -5.90 47.62
N ILE A 86 17.93 -7.00 48.04
CA ILE A 86 17.29 -7.09 49.36
C ILE A 86 18.25 -7.86 50.27
N GLY A 87 18.62 -7.23 51.39
CA GLY A 87 19.40 -7.84 52.46
C GLY A 87 18.56 -8.82 53.28
N LYS A 88 19.21 -9.68 54.08
CA LYS A 88 18.51 -10.66 54.93
C LYS A 88 17.65 -9.98 56.00
N ASP A 89 18.06 -8.79 56.43
CA ASP A 89 17.39 -7.99 57.45
C ASP A 89 16.26 -7.11 56.88
N GLY A 90 15.93 -7.27 55.59
CA GLY A 90 14.91 -6.47 54.91
C GLY A 90 15.39 -5.11 54.40
N SER A 91 16.69 -4.79 54.51
CA SER A 91 17.27 -3.58 53.93
C SER A 91 17.26 -3.62 52.39
N VAL A 92 17.02 -2.47 51.75
CA VAL A 92 16.95 -2.35 50.30
C VAL A 92 18.09 -1.47 49.79
N GLU A 93 18.96 -2.04 48.97
CA GLU A 93 20.08 -1.33 48.35
C GLU A 93 19.89 -1.21 46.83
N ALA A 94 20.02 0.00 46.30
CA ALA A 94 19.97 0.24 44.86
C ALA A 94 21.32 -0.09 44.19
N GLN A 95 21.29 -0.92 43.13
CA GLN A 95 22.51 -1.37 42.42
C GLN A 95 23.04 -0.34 41.40
N ARG A 96 22.23 0.65 41.04
CA ARG A 96 22.54 1.67 40.02
C ARG A 96 22.39 3.05 40.61
N LYS A 97 23.13 4.01 40.04
CA LYS A 97 23.05 5.41 40.42
C LYS A 97 21.76 6.02 39.85
N GLU A 98 21.13 6.88 40.64
CA GLU A 98 19.99 7.68 40.19
C GLU A 98 20.43 8.83 39.30
N CYS A 99 19.54 9.27 38.42
CA CYS A 99 19.77 10.41 37.55
C CYS A 99 19.55 11.72 38.34
N PRO A 100 20.48 12.70 38.27
CA PRO A 100 20.34 13.97 38.98
C PRO A 100 19.16 14.82 38.47
N HIS A 101 18.77 14.65 37.21
CA HIS A 101 17.67 15.42 36.59
C HIS A 101 16.31 14.73 36.67
N CYS A 102 16.28 13.41 36.89
CA CYS A 102 15.05 12.62 36.88
C CYS A 102 14.99 11.73 38.12
N LYS A 103 14.27 12.19 39.14
CA LYS A 103 14.02 11.41 40.36
C LYS A 103 13.37 10.06 40.03
N GLY A 104 13.83 8.98 40.65
CA GLY A 104 13.35 7.63 40.42
C GLY A 104 13.82 6.96 39.11
N CYS A 105 14.62 7.64 38.28
CA CYS A 105 15.24 7.05 37.09
C CYS A 105 16.68 6.60 37.39
N PHE A 106 16.97 5.33 37.12
CA PHE A 106 18.32 4.78 37.27
C PHE A 106 19.13 4.86 35.98
N LEU A 107 20.40 5.25 36.09
CA LEU A 107 21.33 5.31 34.96
C LEU A 107 21.70 3.89 34.47
N ALA A 108 21.68 3.68 33.15
CA ALA A 108 22.09 2.43 32.51
C ALA A 108 23.61 2.38 32.38
N LYS A 109 24.24 1.31 32.89
CA LYS A 109 25.67 1.04 32.72
C LYS A 109 25.89 0.36 31.37
N HIS A 110 26.52 1.04 30.42
CA HIS A 110 26.90 0.46 29.13
C HIS A 110 28.30 -0.18 29.20
N LYS A 111 28.61 -1.09 28.28
CA LYS A 111 29.91 -1.79 28.23
C LYS A 111 31.08 -0.82 28.02
N ASP A 112 30.83 0.24 27.26
CA ASP A 112 31.81 1.29 26.96
C ASP A 112 32.21 2.12 28.20
N GLY A 113 31.47 1.97 29.31
CA GLY A 113 31.72 2.68 30.56
C GLY A 113 30.83 3.88 30.84
N ARG A 114 30.11 4.37 29.83
CA ARG A 114 29.13 5.45 30.00
C ARG A 114 27.94 4.99 30.84
N GLN A 115 27.45 5.91 31.66
CA GLN A 115 26.19 5.80 32.38
C GLN A 115 25.18 6.74 31.74
N TYR A 116 24.04 6.19 31.34
CA TYR A 116 23.08 6.89 30.50
C TYR A 116 21.68 6.90 31.09
N CYS A 117 21.03 8.05 31.08
CA CYS A 117 19.62 8.17 31.40
C CYS A 117 18.75 7.95 30.16
N GLY A 118 17.88 6.94 30.20
CA GLY A 118 16.93 6.69 29.09
C GLY A 118 15.81 7.73 28.97
N ASN A 119 15.60 8.58 29.97
CA ASN A 119 14.52 9.58 29.99
C ASN A 119 14.98 10.95 29.49
N CYS A 120 16.01 11.53 30.11
CA CYS A 120 16.54 12.87 29.76
C CYS A 120 17.80 12.84 28.90
N HIS A 121 18.25 11.65 28.47
CA HIS A 121 19.47 11.47 27.67
C HIS A 121 20.78 11.94 28.31
N TYR A 122 20.77 12.21 29.62
CA TYR A 122 21.96 12.58 30.37
C TYR A 122 23.01 11.45 30.35
N THR A 123 24.22 11.77 29.94
CA THR A 123 25.37 10.86 29.83
C THR A 123 26.49 11.29 30.76
N VAL A 124 26.98 10.37 31.61
CA VAL A 124 28.20 10.55 32.40
C VAL A 124 29.20 9.44 32.14
N ASP A 125 30.48 9.78 32.20
CA ASP A 125 31.58 8.83 32.12
C ASP A 125 31.72 7.99 33.39
N LYS A 126 32.61 6.99 33.35
CA LYS A 126 32.98 6.17 34.52
C LYS A 126 33.41 7.04 35.72
N GLU A 127 34.05 8.17 35.45
CA GLU A 127 34.52 9.14 36.44
C GLU A 127 33.44 10.12 36.92
N GLY A 128 32.22 10.05 36.38
CA GLY A 128 31.10 10.92 36.75
C GLY A 128 31.08 12.30 36.06
N LYS A 129 32.01 12.57 35.14
CA LYS A 129 31.98 13.77 34.31
C LYS A 129 30.87 13.67 33.25
N GLN A 130 30.17 14.76 33.01
CA GLN A 130 29.13 14.80 31.99
C GLN A 130 29.75 14.82 30.59
N ILE A 131 29.41 13.83 29.78
CA ILE A 131 29.76 13.79 28.36
C ILE A 131 28.79 14.73 27.66
N LYS A 132 29.30 15.83 27.10
CA LYS A 132 28.51 16.67 26.20
C LYS A 132 28.58 16.03 24.82
N SER A 133 27.43 15.75 24.21
CA SER A 133 27.38 15.42 22.79
C SER A 133 27.79 16.66 21.99
N ASN A 134 28.76 16.51 21.10
CA ASN A 134 29.04 17.50 20.05
C ASN A 134 27.81 17.70 19.15
#